data_AF-A0A7V7QK29-F1
#
_entry.id   AF-A0A7V7QK29-F1
#
_cell.length_a   1.000
_cell.length_b   1.000
_cell.length_c   1.000
_cell.angle_alpha   90.00
_cell.angle_beta   90.00
_cell.angle_gamma   90.00
#
_symmetry.space_group_name_H-M   'P 1'
#
loop_
_entity.id
_entity.type
_entity.pdbx_description
1 polymer ?
#
loop_
_entity_poly.entity_id
_entity_poly.type
_entity_poly.pdbx_seq_one_letter_code
_entity_poly.pdbx_strand_id
1 'polypeptide(L)'
;MTGSGKHGVKWKEGAARAKDTGNPQGQWAKEDLNYATEAANKLEPGESGYFNLPEGSKSIIYNPDGTTQTATRFWIRNNGTGTWHGYPMP
;
A
#
# COMPACT_ATOMS: atom_id res chain seq x y z
N MET A 1 -5.82 -5.27 7.47
CA MET A 1 -5.85 -3.82 7.14
C MET A 1 -7.05 -3.47 6.27
N THR A 2 -8.24 -3.36 6.88
CA THR A 2 -9.51 -3.01 6.19
C THR A 2 -10.07 -1.66 6.66
N GLY A 3 -9.28 -0.92 7.45
CA GLY A 3 -9.67 0.34 8.10
C GLY A 3 -9.47 1.57 7.23
N SER A 4 -9.85 2.73 7.78
CA SER A 4 -9.65 4.07 7.22
C SER A 4 -8.25 4.66 7.49
N GLY A 5 -7.33 3.87 8.06
CA GLY A 5 -5.95 4.29 8.28
C GLY A 5 -5.24 4.63 6.95
N LYS A 6 -4.16 5.41 7.03
CA LYS A 6 -3.36 5.81 5.84
C LYS A 6 -3.04 4.59 4.99
N HIS A 7 -3.14 4.76 3.66
CA HIS A 7 -2.98 3.71 2.64
C HIS A 7 -4.07 2.63 2.62
N GLY A 8 -4.99 2.60 3.59
CA GLY A 8 -6.06 1.62 3.65
C GLY A 8 -7.12 1.79 2.56
N VAL A 9 -7.93 0.74 2.36
CA VAL A 9 -8.97 0.69 1.31
C VAL A 9 -9.98 1.84 1.40
N LYS A 10 -10.28 2.31 2.62
CA LYS A 10 -11.23 3.40 2.88
C LYS A 10 -10.55 4.76 3.08
N TRP A 11 -9.27 4.87 2.81
CA TRP A 11 -8.53 6.12 2.94
C TRP A 11 -9.06 7.14 1.91
N LYS A 12 -9.34 8.38 2.34
CA LYS A 12 -9.92 9.42 1.47
C LYS A 12 -8.98 10.60 1.23
N GLU A 13 -7.96 10.73 2.07
CA GLU A 13 -7.02 11.86 2.06
C GLU A 13 -5.82 11.63 1.14
N GLY A 14 -5.76 10.51 0.41
CA GLY A 14 -4.61 10.14 -0.44
C GLY A 14 -4.23 11.23 -1.45
N ALA A 15 -5.20 11.69 -2.24
CA ALA A 15 -4.98 12.75 -3.24
C ALA A 15 -4.56 14.09 -2.59
N ALA A 16 -5.26 14.51 -1.54
CA ALA A 16 -4.94 15.75 -0.83
C ALA A 16 -3.53 15.70 -0.22
N ARG A 17 -3.15 14.57 0.37
CA ARG A 17 -1.82 14.36 0.96
C ARG A 17 -0.72 14.29 -0.10
N ALA A 18 -0.97 13.68 -1.25
CA ALA A 18 0.00 13.65 -2.35
C ALA A 18 0.34 15.06 -2.83
N LYS A 19 -0.69 15.91 -2.98
CA LYS A 19 -0.54 17.32 -3.33
C LYS A 19 0.17 18.13 -2.25
N ASP A 20 -0.23 17.97 -0.99
CA ASP A 20 0.32 18.71 0.16
C ASP A 20 1.80 18.38 0.43
N THR A 21 2.16 17.10 0.36
CA THR A 21 3.52 16.64 0.69
C THR A 21 4.48 16.62 -0.49
N GLY A 22 3.99 16.79 -1.72
CA GLY A 22 4.79 16.62 -2.94
C GLY A 22 5.27 15.18 -3.19
N ASN A 23 4.74 14.19 -2.46
CA ASN A 23 5.16 12.79 -2.54
C ASN A 23 3.99 11.88 -2.95
N PRO A 24 4.20 10.91 -3.87
CA PRO A 24 3.18 9.94 -4.23
C PRO A 24 2.63 9.18 -3.03
N GLN A 25 1.33 8.90 -3.04
CA GLN A 25 0.65 8.19 -1.95
C GLN A 25 -0.08 6.95 -2.48
N GLY A 26 0.38 5.76 -2.07
CA GLY A 26 -0.28 4.50 -2.41
C GLY A 26 -1.56 4.26 -1.62
N GLN A 27 -2.56 3.66 -2.23
CA GLN A 27 -3.79 3.19 -1.60
C GLN A 27 -4.11 1.76 -2.04
N TRP A 28 -4.29 0.88 -1.05
CA TRP A 28 -4.63 -0.52 -1.26
C TRP A 28 -6.02 -0.67 -1.88
N ALA A 29 -6.13 -1.56 -2.86
CA ALA A 29 -7.41 -2.18 -3.20
C ALA A 29 -7.70 -3.35 -2.26
N LYS A 30 -8.98 -3.65 -2.05
CA LYS A 30 -9.40 -4.71 -1.12
C LYS A 30 -8.90 -6.08 -1.57
N GLU A 31 -8.91 -6.31 -2.87
CA GLU A 31 -8.50 -7.56 -3.51
C GLU A 31 -7.01 -7.87 -3.32
N ASP A 32 -6.16 -6.84 -3.18
CA ASP A 32 -4.70 -6.99 -3.05
C ASP A 32 -4.25 -7.27 -1.60
N LEU A 33 -5.13 -7.06 -0.61
CA LEU A 33 -4.76 -7.20 0.80
C LEU A 33 -4.41 -8.62 1.22
N ASN A 34 -5.02 -9.63 0.60
CA ASN A 34 -4.70 -11.03 0.89
C ASN A 34 -3.27 -11.35 0.42
N TYR A 35 -2.94 -10.93 -0.80
CA TYR A 35 -1.59 -11.09 -1.35
C TYR A 35 -0.54 -10.35 -0.52
N ALA A 36 -0.82 -9.11 -0.11
CA ALA A 36 0.05 -8.36 0.79
C ALA A 36 0.21 -9.08 2.14
N THR A 37 -0.86 -9.63 2.71
CA THR A 37 -0.79 -10.38 3.97
C THR A 37 0.07 -11.63 3.84
N GLU A 38 -0.05 -12.38 2.74
CA GLU A 38 0.81 -13.52 2.45
C GLU A 38 2.28 -13.11 2.30
N ALA A 39 2.56 -11.96 1.68
CA ALA A 39 3.91 -11.43 1.57
C ALA A 39 4.49 -11.04 2.94
N ALA A 40 3.71 -10.38 3.81
CA ALA A 40 4.14 -10.07 5.17
C ALA A 40 4.45 -11.32 6.00
N ASN A 41 3.66 -12.38 5.84
CA ASN A 41 3.85 -13.63 6.59
C ASN A 41 5.11 -14.40 6.18
N LYS A 42 5.75 -14.04 5.05
CA LYS A 42 7.05 -14.60 4.63
C LYS A 42 8.24 -13.88 5.26
N LEU A 43 8.01 -12.73 5.90
CA LEU A 43 9.03 -11.92 6.53
C LEU A 43 9.13 -12.24 8.03
N GLU A 44 10.34 -12.20 8.57
CA GLU A 44 10.57 -12.29 10.01
C GLU A 44 9.95 -11.10 10.77
N PRO A 45 9.64 -11.23 12.06
CA PRO A 45 9.21 -10.12 12.90
C PRO A 45 10.14 -8.90 12.80
N GLY A 46 9.61 -7.77 12.35
CA GLY A 46 10.34 -6.52 12.17
C GLY A 46 10.98 -6.34 10.79
N GLU A 47 11.09 -7.41 10.00
CA GLU A 47 11.65 -7.38 8.65
C GLU A 47 10.70 -6.68 7.66
N SER A 48 11.28 -6.03 6.67
CA SER A 48 10.55 -5.37 5.58
C SER A 48 11.11 -5.75 4.22
N GLY A 49 10.26 -5.76 3.21
CA GLY A 49 10.63 -6.09 1.85
C GLY A 49 9.80 -5.35 0.81
N TYR A 50 10.24 -5.47 -0.44
CA TYR A 50 9.53 -4.99 -1.62
C TYR A 50 9.06 -6.18 -2.43
N PHE A 51 7.80 -6.13 -2.87
CA PHE A 51 7.18 -7.21 -3.63
C PHE A 51 6.39 -6.64 -4.80
N ASN A 52 6.39 -7.33 -5.92
CA ASN A 52 5.56 -6.97 -7.06
C ASN A 52 4.09 -7.27 -6.75
N LEU A 53 3.20 -6.39 -7.18
CA LEU A 53 1.76 -6.68 -7.19
C LEU A 53 1.47 -7.68 -8.31
N PRO A 54 0.47 -8.55 -8.12
CA PRO A 54 0.03 -9.44 -9.18
C PRO A 54 -0.55 -8.65 -10.35
N GLU A 55 -0.48 -9.23 -11.55
CA GLU A 55 -1.14 -8.68 -12.73
C GLU A 55 -2.65 -8.50 -12.46
N GLY A 56 -3.21 -7.36 -12.88
CA GLY A 56 -4.60 -7.02 -12.61
C GLY A 56 -4.87 -6.42 -11.22
N SER A 57 -3.83 -6.13 -10.43
CA SER A 57 -3.96 -5.35 -9.19
C SER A 57 -4.69 -4.03 -9.43
N LYS A 58 -5.53 -3.67 -8.46
CA LYS A 58 -6.34 -2.43 -8.49
C LYS A 58 -5.84 -1.39 -7.49
N SER A 59 -4.76 -1.66 -6.78
CA SER A 59 -4.13 -0.68 -5.91
C SER A 59 -3.62 0.49 -6.74
N ILE A 60 -3.80 1.71 -6.23
CA ILE A 60 -3.49 2.93 -6.95
C ILE A 60 -2.46 3.77 -6.21
N ILE A 61 -1.84 4.69 -6.93
CA ILE A 61 -0.98 5.74 -6.39
C ILE A 61 -1.59 7.07 -6.82
N TYR A 62 -1.79 7.95 -5.84
CA TYR A 62 -2.08 9.36 -6.08
C TYR A 62 -0.77 10.12 -6.25
N ASN A 63 -0.64 10.83 -7.37
CA ASN A 63 0.53 11.64 -7.67
C ASN A 63 0.31 13.11 -7.24
N PRO A 64 1.38 13.86 -6.95
CA PRO A 64 1.29 15.27 -6.55
C PRO A 64 0.67 16.18 -7.63
N ASP A 65 0.77 15.79 -8.90
CA ASP A 65 0.20 16.50 -10.04
C ASP A 65 -1.33 16.30 -10.20
N GLY A 66 -1.94 15.51 -9.30
CA GLY A 66 -3.37 15.20 -9.32
C GLY A 66 -3.74 13.99 -10.18
N THR A 67 -2.78 13.35 -10.84
CA THR A 67 -3.01 12.10 -11.57
C THR A 67 -3.05 10.90 -10.64
N THR A 68 -3.59 9.79 -11.15
CA THR A 68 -3.53 8.48 -10.52
C THR A 68 -2.90 7.47 -11.46
N GLN A 69 -2.14 6.54 -10.93
CA GLN A 69 -1.62 5.39 -11.67
C GLN A 69 -1.86 4.09 -10.90
N THR A 70 -1.89 2.97 -11.61
CA THR A 70 -1.89 1.65 -10.98
C THR A 70 -0.55 1.39 -10.31
N ALA A 71 -0.57 0.80 -9.12
CA ALA A 71 0.65 0.36 -8.44
C ALA A 71 1.16 -0.95 -9.05
N THR A 72 2.47 -1.05 -9.25
CA THR A 72 3.10 -2.28 -9.77
C THR A 72 3.80 -3.09 -8.69
N ARG A 73 4.08 -2.47 -7.54
CA ARG A 73 4.72 -3.11 -6.40
C ARG A 73 4.26 -2.49 -5.09
N PHE A 74 4.75 -3.02 -3.98
CA PHE A 74 4.48 -2.50 -2.65
C PHE A 74 5.67 -2.72 -1.72
N TRP A 75 5.77 -1.85 -0.73
CA TRP A 75 6.61 -2.08 0.44
C TRP A 75 5.76 -2.62 1.57
N ILE A 76 6.30 -3.59 2.31
CA ILE A 76 5.62 -4.18 3.47
C ILE A 76 6.61 -4.55 4.56
N ARG A 77 6.17 -4.43 5.81
CA ARG A 77 6.88 -4.83 7.02
C ARG A 77 5.99 -5.69 7.90
N ASN A 78 6.52 -6.82 8.36
CA ASN A 78 5.90 -7.61 9.40
C ASN A 78 6.17 -6.95 10.76
N ASN A 79 5.13 -6.61 11.53
CA ASN A 79 5.33 -5.97 12.84
C ASN A 79 5.69 -6.96 13.96
N GLY A 80 5.61 -8.27 13.71
CA GLY A 80 5.81 -9.31 14.73
C GLY A 80 4.64 -9.49 15.70
N THR A 81 3.55 -8.76 15.51
CA THR A 81 2.36 -8.76 16.41
C THR A 81 1.11 -9.35 15.74
N GLY A 82 1.26 -10.08 14.64
CA GLY A 82 0.14 -10.50 13.79
C GLY A 82 -0.46 -9.37 12.94
N THR A 83 0.24 -8.23 12.87
CA THR A 83 -0.10 -7.10 11.99
C THR A 83 1.07 -6.77 11.08
N TRP A 84 0.78 -6.06 9.99
CA TRP A 84 1.79 -5.57 9.06
C TRP A 84 1.52 -4.12 8.70
N HIS A 85 2.58 -3.39 8.34
CA HIS A 85 2.51 -2.05 7.79
C HIS A 85 3.03 -2.08 6.35
N GLY A 86 2.31 -1.48 5.41
CA GLY A 86 2.73 -1.46 4.03
C GLY A 86 1.88 -0.54 3.18
N TYR A 87 2.41 -0.16 2.03
CA TYR A 87 1.75 0.73 1.08
C TYR A 87 2.10 0.37 -0.37
N PRO A 88 1.16 0.50 -1.31
CA PRO A 88 1.43 0.36 -2.74
C PRO A 88 2.36 1.46 -3.24
N MET A 89 3.11 1.18 -4.30
CA MET A 89 4.06 2.13 -4.88
C MET A 89 4.28 1.88 -6.38
N PRO A 90 4.83 2.88 -7.11
CA PRO A 90 5.02 2.83 -8.55
C PRO A 90 5.79 1.62 -9.03
#